data_AF-A0A0C9V6G1-F1
#
_entry.id   AF-A0A0C9V6G1-F1
#
_cell.length_a   1.000
_cell.length_b   1.000
_cell.length_c   1.000
_cell.angle_alpha   90.00
_cell.angle_beta   90.00
_cell.angle_gamma   90.00
#
_symmetry.space_group_name_H-M   'P 1'
#
loop_
_entity.id
_entity.type
_entity.pdbx_description
1 polymer ?
#
loop_
_entity_poly.entity_id
_entity_poly.type
_entity_poly.pdbx_seq_one_letter_code
_entity_poly.pdbx_strand_id
1 'polypeptide(L)'
;MEKLKAEIFADVVERTVPGMWEYARKPTAAELGGSAVIRILIDNASSTGPPVDNNQDLANAELTGKMWTGLVPISKVIGTPQLTEYSKASPPEHVLQLL
;
A
#
# COMPACT_ATOMS: atom_id res chain seq x y z
N MET A 1 -15.16 19.43 -15.02
CA MET A 1 -15.48 18.31 -14.10
C MET A 1 -14.80 17.02 -14.52
N GLU A 2 -15.01 16.54 -15.75
CA GLU A 2 -14.42 15.28 -16.23
C GLU A 2 -12.88 15.30 -16.27
N LYS A 3 -12.27 16.40 -16.73
CA LYS A 3 -10.81 16.60 -16.71
C LYS A 3 -10.21 16.49 -15.31
N LEU A 4 -10.76 17.21 -14.33
CA LEU A 4 -10.33 17.16 -12.93
C LEU A 4 -10.44 15.75 -12.34
N LYS A 5 -11.50 15.02 -12.70
CA LYS A 5 -11.71 13.64 -12.25
C LYS A 5 -10.64 12.69 -12.81
N ALA A 6 -10.28 12.85 -14.09
CA ALA A 6 -9.19 12.09 -14.71
C ALA A 6 -7.83 12.40 -14.06
N GLU A 7 -7.56 13.67 -13.73
CA GLU A 7 -6.35 14.08 -13.00
C GLU A 7 -6.29 13.43 -11.61
N ILE A 8 -7.40 13.41 -10.86
CA ILE A 8 -7.42 12.74 -9.54
C ILE A 8 -7.23 11.23 -9.67
N PHE A 9 -7.80 10.59 -10.70
CA PHE A 9 -7.54 9.18 -10.95
C PHE A 9 -6.08 8.91 -11.33
N ALA A 10 -5.45 9.79 -12.11
CA ALA A 10 -4.03 9.71 -12.39
C ALA A 10 -3.22 9.75 -11.08
N ASP A 11 -3.50 10.70 -10.19
CA ASP A 11 -2.82 10.80 -8.89
C ASP A 11 -2.99 9.55 -8.02
N VAL A 12 -4.15 8.89 -8.08
CA VAL A 12 -4.40 7.64 -7.35
C VAL A 12 -3.61 6.49 -7.96
N VAL A 13 -3.60 6.37 -9.30
CA VAL A 13 -2.87 5.31 -10.02
C VAL A 13 -1.36 5.46 -9.82
N GLU A 14 -0.83 6.68 -9.91
CA GLU A 14 0.60 6.94 -9.75
C GLU A 14 1.10 6.70 -8.32
N ARG A 15 0.21 6.77 -7.32
CA ARG A 15 0.51 6.39 -5.93
C ARG A 15 0.55 4.88 -5.69
N THR A 16 -0.04 4.07 -6.58
CA THR A 16 0.00 2.60 -6.47
C THR A 16 1.12 2.00 -7.30
N VAL A 17 1.21 2.40 -8.58
CA VAL A 17 2.25 1.96 -9.51
C VAL A 17 2.70 3.18 -10.32
N PRO A 18 3.85 3.79 -9.96
CA PRO A 18 4.38 4.93 -10.70
C PRO A 18 4.58 4.61 -12.20
N GLY A 19 4.25 5.54 -13.08
CA GLY A 19 4.31 5.40 -14.53
C GLY A 19 3.13 4.64 -15.17
N MET A 20 2.26 4.02 -14.37
CA MET A 20 1.18 3.18 -14.90
C MET A 20 0.12 4.00 -15.64
N TRP A 21 -0.13 5.25 -15.24
CA TRP A 21 -1.15 6.07 -15.89
C TRP A 21 -0.80 6.34 -17.36
N GLU A 22 0.47 6.60 -17.66
CA GLU A 22 0.95 6.82 -19.03
C GLU A 22 1.09 5.52 -19.83
N TYR A 23 1.39 4.40 -19.17
CA TYR A 23 1.47 3.10 -19.83
C TYR A 23 0.10 2.53 -20.22
N ALA A 24 -0.92 2.73 -19.38
CA ALA A 24 -2.26 2.20 -19.62
C ALA A 24 -3.04 3.01 -20.66
N ARG A 25 -4.02 2.35 -21.31
CA ARG A 25 -5.03 3.07 -22.11
C ARG A 25 -5.79 4.03 -21.20
N LYS A 26 -5.92 5.30 -21.62
CA LYS A 26 -6.70 6.29 -20.86
C LYS A 26 -8.19 5.87 -20.77
N PRO A 27 -8.87 6.13 -19.63
CA PRO A 27 -10.28 5.83 -19.48
C PRO A 27 -11.15 6.51 -20.53
N THR A 28 -12.23 5.85 -20.92
CA THR A 28 -13.31 6.40 -21.74
C THR A 28 -14.20 7.35 -20.92
N ALA A 29 -14.99 8.17 -21.60
CA ALA A 29 -15.97 9.05 -20.95
C ALA A 29 -17.01 8.27 -20.13
N ALA A 30 -17.41 7.08 -20.58
CA ALA A 30 -18.34 6.23 -19.83
C ALA A 30 -17.72 5.69 -18.53
N GLU A 31 -16.46 5.25 -18.58
CA GLU A 31 -15.69 4.78 -17.40
C GLU A 31 -15.50 5.92 -16.38
N LEU A 32 -15.18 7.14 -16.86
CA LEU A 32 -15.10 8.32 -16.01
C LEU A 32 -16.47 8.70 -15.44
N GLY A 33 -17.53 8.67 -16.25
CA GLY A 33 -18.89 9.01 -15.85
C GLY A 33 -19.45 8.08 -14.78
N GLY A 34 -19.19 6.77 -14.89
CA GLY A 34 -19.69 5.74 -13.96
C GLY A 34 -18.93 5.60 -12.65
N SER A 35 -17.77 6.25 -12.51
CA SER A 35 -16.97 6.20 -11.28
C SER A 35 -17.27 7.39 -10.35
N ALA A 36 -16.79 7.40 -9.11
CA ALA A 36 -16.85 8.58 -8.24
C ALA A 36 -15.52 8.79 -7.53
N VAL A 37 -15.23 10.03 -7.16
CA VAL A 37 -14.03 10.38 -6.37
C VAL A 37 -14.49 10.87 -5.02
N ILE A 38 -13.97 10.26 -3.96
CA ILE A 38 -14.17 10.69 -2.58
C ILE A 38 -12.84 11.20 -2.06
N ARG A 39 -12.84 12.42 -1.54
CA ARG A 39 -11.69 13.03 -0.87
C ARG A 39 -11.99 13.13 0.62
N ILE A 40 -11.13 12.51 1.43
CA ILE A 40 -11.19 12.60 2.89
C ILE A 40 -9.99 13.44 3.33
N LEU A 41 -10.26 14.51 4.10
CA LEU A 41 -9.23 15.26 4.78
C LEU A 41 -8.93 14.55 6.10
N ILE A 42 -7.66 14.23 6.32
CA ILE A 42 -7.21 13.64 7.58
C ILE A 42 -6.97 14.81 8.54
N ASP A 43 -7.90 14.99 9.48
CA ASP A 43 -7.80 16.03 10.52
C ASP A 43 -6.95 15.56 11.71
N ASN A 44 -7.06 14.28 12.08
CA ASN A 44 -6.30 13.67 13.16
C ASN A 44 -5.95 12.21 12.83
N ALA A 45 -4.79 11.74 13.30
CA ALA A 45 -4.36 10.35 13.22
C ALA A 45 -3.60 9.96 14.49
N SER A 46 -3.82 8.75 15.00
CA SER A 46 -3.06 8.20 16.12
C SER A 46 -2.34 6.92 15.70
N SER A 47 -1.22 6.65 16.36
CA SER A 47 -0.49 5.38 16.24
C SER A 47 -0.08 4.91 17.63
N THR A 48 0.04 3.60 17.80
CA THR A 48 0.47 2.97 19.06
C THR A 48 1.90 2.43 18.91
N GLY A 49 2.67 2.49 20.00
CA GLY A 49 4.01 1.92 20.09
C GLY A 49 4.02 0.41 20.41
N PRO A 50 5.20 -0.19 20.60
CA PRO A 50 5.33 -1.59 21.03
C PRO A 50 4.68 -1.84 22.39
N PRO A 51 4.38 -3.11 22.74
CA PRO A 51 3.94 -3.45 24.09
C PRO A 51 5.00 -3.03 25.13
N VAL A 52 4.53 -2.48 26.25
CA VAL A 52 5.38 -2.07 27.38
C VAL A 52 4.91 -2.84 28.59
N ASP A 53 5.79 -3.68 29.13
CA ASP A 53 5.54 -4.42 30.37
C ASP A 53 5.72 -3.51 31.59
N ASN A 54 5.07 -3.85 32.71
CA ASN A 54 5.14 -3.03 33.93
C ASN A 54 6.48 -3.21 34.67
N ASN A 55 6.82 -2.26 35.53
CA ASN A 55 8.10 -2.25 36.25
C ASN A 55 8.33 -3.46 37.19
N GLN A 56 7.25 -4.08 37.70
CA GLN A 56 7.39 -5.23 38.60
C GLN A 56 7.81 -6.48 37.83
N ASP A 57 7.23 -6.69 36.65
CA ASP A 57 7.58 -7.80 35.75
C ASP A 57 9.01 -7.62 35.21
N LEU A 58 9.39 -6.38 34.87
CA LEU A 58 10.76 -6.05 34.43
C LEU A 58 11.82 -6.28 35.54
N ALA A 59 11.45 -6.15 36.80
CA ALA A 59 12.35 -6.36 37.94
C ALA A 59 12.46 -7.84 38.37
N ASN A 60 11.58 -8.71 37.87
CA ASN A 60 11.57 -10.14 38.22
C ASN A 60 12.54 -10.92 37.32
N ALA A 61 13.76 -11.16 37.83
CA ALA A 61 14.82 -11.83 37.09
C ALA A 61 14.47 -13.26 36.64
N GLU A 62 13.63 -13.97 37.39
CA GLU A 62 13.17 -15.31 37.01
C GLU A 62 12.20 -15.22 35.83
N LEU A 63 11.30 -14.24 35.84
CA LEU A 63 10.33 -14.00 34.78
C LEU A 63 11.03 -13.54 33.50
N THR A 64 11.90 -12.53 33.58
CA THR A 64 12.67 -12.02 32.44
C THR A 64 13.67 -13.03 31.89
N GLY A 65 14.06 -14.02 32.69
CA GLY A 65 14.95 -15.11 32.27
C GLY A 65 14.25 -16.32 31.65
N LYS A 66 12.93 -16.51 31.88
CA LYS A 66 12.16 -17.68 31.44
C LYS A 66 11.13 -17.40 30.36
N MET A 67 10.59 -16.17 30.29
CA MET A 67 9.53 -15.82 29.35
C MET A 67 10.10 -15.01 28.19
N TRP A 68 9.73 -15.40 26.97
CA TRP A 68 10.06 -14.63 25.77
C TRP A 68 9.16 -13.40 25.66
N THR A 69 9.77 -12.23 25.48
CA THR A 69 9.10 -10.99 25.10
C THR A 69 9.79 -10.42 23.86
N GLY A 70 9.00 -9.93 22.91
CA GLY A 70 9.54 -9.43 21.64
C GLY A 70 8.45 -9.14 20.62
N LEU A 71 8.89 -8.76 19.42
CA LEU A 71 8.01 -8.56 18.27
C LEU A 71 8.18 -9.73 17.30
N VAL A 72 7.09 -10.15 16.67
CA VAL A 72 7.11 -10.97 15.44
C VAL A 72 6.76 -10.04 14.29
N PRO A 73 7.75 -9.49 13.56
CA PRO A 73 7.46 -8.58 12.46
C PRO A 73 6.79 -9.31 11.31
N ILE A 74 5.75 -8.70 10.75
CA ILE A 74 5.09 -9.16 9.52
C ILE A 74 5.28 -8.08 8.47
N SER A 75 5.91 -8.43 7.35
CA SER A 75 6.12 -7.55 6.21
C SER A 75 5.17 -7.89 5.06
N LYS A 76 4.67 -6.86 4.37
CA LYS A 76 4.07 -7.02 3.03
C LYS A 76 5.17 -6.85 2.00
N VAL A 77 5.21 -7.74 1.01
CA VAL A 77 6.17 -7.71 -0.10
C VAL A 77 5.42 -7.77 -1.43
N ILE A 78 6.02 -7.19 -2.47
CA ILE A 78 5.51 -7.31 -3.84
C ILE A 78 6.11 -8.58 -4.45
N GLY A 79 5.26 -9.41 -5.03
CA GLY A 79 5.69 -10.64 -5.70
C GLY A 79 6.08 -10.40 -7.16
N THR A 80 6.85 -11.33 -7.73
CA THR A 80 7.22 -11.30 -9.16
C THR A 80 5.96 -11.20 -10.05
N PRO A 81 5.91 -10.28 -11.02
CA PRO A 81 4.76 -10.12 -11.91
C PRO A 81 4.41 -11.41 -12.63
N GLN A 82 3.13 -11.76 -12.63
CA GLN A 82 2.59 -12.94 -13.32
C GLN A 82 1.81 -12.50 -14.56
N LEU A 83 2.14 -13.09 -15.70
CA LEU A 83 1.44 -12.81 -16.96
C LEU A 83 0.10 -13.53 -17.00
N THR A 84 -0.89 -12.90 -17.63
CA THR A 84 -2.12 -13.59 -18.04
C THR A 84 -1.83 -14.54 -19.19
N GLU A 85 -2.67 -15.57 -19.36
CA GLU A 85 -2.51 -16.60 -20.41
C GLU A 85 -2.47 -16.04 -21.84
N TYR A 86 -3.06 -14.86 -22.05
CA TYR A 86 -3.17 -14.20 -23.35
C TYR A 86 -2.18 -13.05 -23.53
N SER A 87 -1.42 -12.66 -22.50
CA SER A 87 -0.41 -11.62 -22.64
C SER A 87 0.79 -12.14 -23.41
N LYS A 88 1.22 -11.38 -24.42
CA LYS A 88 2.46 -11.62 -25.17
C LYS A 88 3.56 -10.62 -24.83
N ALA A 89 3.26 -9.62 -24.01
CA ALA A 89 4.18 -8.57 -23.63
C ALA A 89 4.90 -8.93 -22.32
N SER A 90 6.18 -8.55 -22.23
CA SER A 90 6.90 -8.56 -20.97
C SER A 90 6.37 -7.45 -20.04
N PRO A 91 6.50 -7.60 -18.70
CA PRO A 91 6.17 -6.54 -17.77
C PRO A 91 6.97 -5.27 -18.08
N PRO A 92 6.36 -4.08 -18.04
CA PRO A 92 7.09 -2.83 -18.26
C PRO A 92 8.05 -2.54 -17.09
N GLU A 93 9.08 -1.75 -17.35
CA GLU A 93 10.16 -1.47 -16.38
C GLU A 93 9.63 -0.93 -15.04
N HIS A 94 8.67 0.00 -15.08
CA HIS A 94 8.10 0.61 -13.87
C HIS A 94 7.31 -0.38 -12.99
N VAL A 95 6.88 -1.52 -13.54
CA VAL A 95 6.31 -2.62 -12.76
C VAL A 95 7.40 -3.50 -12.15
N LEU A 96 8.51 -3.71 -12.84
CA LEU A 96 9.65 -4.49 -12.32
C LEU A 96 10.37 -3.76 -11.19
N GLN A 97 10.37 -2.42 -11.20
CA GLN A 97 10.94 -1.58 -10.14
C GLN A 97 10.17 -1.63 -8.80
N LEU A 98 9.03 -2.34 -8.75
CA LEU A 98 8.27 -2.56 -7.52
C LEU A 98 8.81 -3.71 -6.65
N LEU A 99 9.69 -4.56 -7.20
CA LEU A 99 10.33 -5.69 -6.52
C LEU A 99 11.51 -5.22 -5.65
#